data_AF-G2QHD7-F1
#
_entry.id   AF-G2QHD7-F1
#
_cell.length_a   1.000
_cell.length_b   1.000
_cell.length_c   1.000
_cell.angle_alpha   90.00
_cell.angle_beta   90.00
_cell.angle_gamma   90.00
#
_symmetry.space_group_name_H-M   'P 1'
#
loop_
_entity.id
_entity.type
_entity.pdbx_description
1 polymer ?
#
loop_
_entity_poly.entity_id
_entity_poly.type
_entity_poly.pdbx_seq_one_letter_code
_entity_poly.pdbx_strand_id
1 'polypeptide(L)'
;VRFTNVEDLFNLINHTTRDFLIVTHVSPRHFTRIEREREKRHRKFRFRRYESDTQILFITIPTGVLEALHLELNSIYLEELLRMGLSHSWSLMGATTFRQDHPRENSGEGDSTGGPRPERTKGRWPTLVIEAGHSETLQELYNDMRWWFRASNHDVKIVILAKFDHQQRHILLEKWE
;
A
#
# COMPACT_ATOMS: atom_id res chain seq x y z
N VAL A 1 0.10 2.82 -17.74
CA VAL A 1 -0.91 3.43 -18.62
C VAL A 1 -0.83 4.95 -18.49
N ARG A 2 -1.12 5.73 -19.53
CA ARG A 2 -1.18 7.19 -19.43
C ARG A 2 -2.59 7.60 -19.00
N PHE A 3 -2.70 8.51 -18.04
CA PHE A 3 -4.00 9.05 -17.60
C PHE A 3 -4.63 9.91 -18.71
N THR A 4 -5.92 9.65 -18.99
CA THR A 4 -6.75 10.42 -19.93
C THR A 4 -7.87 11.13 -19.18
N ASN A 5 -8.74 10.36 -18.55
CA ASN A 5 -9.84 10.84 -17.71
C ASN A 5 -10.19 9.78 -16.65
N VAL A 6 -11.07 10.16 -15.72
CA VAL A 6 -11.47 9.29 -14.61
C VAL A 6 -12.27 8.08 -15.07
N GLU A 7 -13.17 8.22 -16.05
CA GLU A 7 -13.99 7.10 -16.51
C GLU A 7 -13.15 6.00 -17.15
N ASP A 8 -12.23 6.37 -18.03
CA ASP A 8 -11.32 5.41 -18.68
C ASP A 8 -10.46 4.67 -17.65
N LEU A 9 -9.94 5.39 -16.65
CA LEU A 9 -9.15 4.79 -15.58
C LEU A 9 -9.98 3.77 -14.79
N PHE A 10 -11.20 4.13 -14.39
CA PHE A 10 -12.05 3.24 -13.62
C PHE A 10 -12.52 2.05 -14.45
N ASN A 11 -12.82 2.25 -15.74
CA ASN A 11 -13.13 1.17 -16.67
C ASN A 11 -11.94 0.21 -16.78
N LEU A 12 -10.71 0.71 -16.89
CA LEU A 12 -9.51 -0.14 -16.90
C LEU A 12 -9.37 -0.93 -15.59
N ILE A 13 -9.51 -0.29 -14.43
CA ILE A 13 -9.43 -0.95 -13.11
C ILE A 13 -10.47 -2.07 -12.99
N ASN A 14 -11.67 -1.87 -13.54
CA ASN A 14 -12.76 -2.85 -13.43
C ASN A 14 -12.57 -4.10 -14.29
N HIS A 15 -11.77 -4.03 -15.35
CA HIS A 15 -11.63 -5.11 -16.33
C HIS A 15 -10.23 -5.71 -16.39
N THR A 16 -9.26 -5.17 -15.65
CA THR A 16 -7.93 -5.78 -15.56
C THR A 16 -7.94 -7.01 -14.66
N THR A 17 -7.09 -7.98 -15.00
CA THR A 17 -6.84 -9.20 -14.20
C THR A 17 -5.58 -9.10 -13.34
N ARG A 18 -4.86 -7.97 -13.43
CA ARG A 18 -3.65 -7.67 -12.66
C ARG A 18 -4.02 -7.10 -11.29
N ASP A 19 -3.19 -7.35 -10.29
CA ASP A 19 -3.29 -6.76 -8.95
C ASP A 19 -2.64 -5.37 -8.85
N PHE A 20 -2.05 -4.87 -9.93
CA PHE A 20 -1.25 -3.65 -9.90
C PHE A 20 -1.33 -2.86 -11.21
N LEU A 21 -1.43 -1.53 -11.10
CA LEU A 21 -1.40 -0.59 -12.21
C LEU A 21 -0.51 0.62 -11.90
N ILE A 22 0.31 1.00 -12.89
CA ILE A 22 1.05 2.27 -12.90
C ILE A 22 0.34 3.23 -13.85
N VAL A 23 -0.07 4.39 -13.35
CA VAL A 23 -0.77 5.43 -14.11
C VAL A 23 0.09 6.69 -14.14
N THR A 24 0.51 7.13 -15.32
CA THR A 24 1.37 8.32 -15.51
C THR A 24 0.55 9.54 -15.90
N HIS A 25 1.14 10.74 -15.78
CA HIS A 25 0.49 12.04 -16.08
C HIS A 25 -0.71 12.36 -15.17
N VAL A 26 -0.66 11.89 -13.93
CA VAL A 26 -1.63 12.20 -12.89
C VAL A 26 -1.13 13.43 -12.12
N SER A 27 -1.50 14.63 -12.60
CA SER A 27 -1.26 15.87 -11.85
C SER A 27 -1.94 15.84 -10.46
N PRO A 28 -1.51 16.66 -9.49
CA PRO A 28 -2.16 16.70 -8.17
C PRO A 28 -3.67 16.97 -8.25
N ARG A 29 -4.08 17.84 -9.19
CA ARG A 29 -5.49 18.10 -9.49
C ARG A 29 -6.22 16.88 -10.04
N HIS A 30 -5.56 16.06 -10.87
CA HIS A 30 -6.12 14.79 -11.35
C HIS A 30 -6.23 13.79 -10.20
N PHE A 31 -5.19 13.67 -9.36
CA PHE A 31 -5.19 12.78 -8.19
C PHE A 31 -6.35 13.11 -7.24
N THR A 32 -6.53 14.38 -6.86
CA THR A 32 -7.68 14.81 -6.04
C THR A 32 -9.03 14.45 -6.67
N ARG A 33 -9.17 14.52 -7.99
CA ARG A 33 -10.40 14.11 -8.69
C ARG A 33 -10.60 12.59 -8.63
N ILE A 34 -9.53 11.82 -8.83
CA ILE A 34 -9.56 10.36 -8.75
C ILE A 34 -9.92 9.91 -7.32
N GLU A 35 -9.31 10.52 -6.29
CA GLU A 35 -9.65 10.28 -4.87
C GLU A 35 -11.15 10.50 -4.62
N ARG A 36 -11.68 11.67 -4.98
CA ARG A 36 -13.11 12.00 -4.77
C ARG A 36 -14.04 11.02 -5.49
N GLU A 37 -13.70 10.64 -6.71
CA GLU A 37 -14.53 9.71 -7.49
C GLU A 37 -14.42 8.27 -6.97
N ARG A 38 -13.28 7.85 -6.42
CA ARG A 38 -13.13 6.56 -5.73
C ARG A 38 -14.07 6.48 -4.53
N GLU A 39 -14.07 7.52 -3.69
CA GLU A 39 -14.93 7.60 -2.50
C GLU A 39 -16.42 7.57 -2.88
N LYS A 40 -16.84 8.38 -3.85
CA LYS A 40 -18.23 8.40 -4.32
C LYS A 40 -18.71 7.06 -4.87
N ARG A 41 -17.84 6.30 -5.54
CA ARG A 41 -18.19 5.00 -6.14
C ARG A 41 -18.03 3.84 -5.17
N HIS A 42 -17.54 4.08 -3.95
CA HIS A 42 -17.25 3.05 -2.94
C HIS A 42 -16.42 1.88 -3.51
N ARG A 43 -15.50 2.18 -4.43
CA ARG A 43 -14.70 1.16 -5.14
C ARG A 43 -13.52 0.73 -4.29
N LYS A 44 -13.26 -0.58 -4.30
CA LYS A 44 -12.24 -1.24 -3.47
C LYS A 44 -10.92 -1.39 -4.22
N PHE A 45 -10.26 -0.29 -4.58
CA PHE A 45 -8.85 -0.32 -5.00
C PHE A 45 -8.06 0.66 -4.12
N ARG A 46 -6.77 0.39 -3.92
CA ARG A 46 -5.92 1.17 -3.00
C ARG A 46 -4.96 2.07 -3.77
N PHE A 47 -4.70 3.26 -3.25
CA PHE A 47 -3.62 4.11 -3.75
C PHE A 47 -2.32 3.70 -3.08
N ARG A 48 -1.68 2.64 -3.59
CA ARG A 48 -0.41 2.09 -3.08
C ARG A 48 0.61 3.19 -2.80
N ARG A 49 0.85 4.05 -3.79
CA ARG A 49 1.50 5.35 -3.60
C ARG A 49 1.16 6.33 -4.72
N TYR A 50 1.20 7.61 -4.39
CA TYR A 50 1.18 8.72 -5.33
C TYR A 50 2.46 9.54 -5.17
N GLU A 51 3.10 9.80 -6.31
CA GLU A 51 4.29 10.63 -6.40
C GLU A 51 3.98 11.88 -7.21
N SER A 52 3.81 13.01 -6.49
CA SER A 52 3.39 14.29 -7.06
C SER A 52 4.42 14.88 -8.03
N ASP A 53 5.72 14.74 -7.73
CA ASP A 53 6.80 15.29 -8.56
C ASP A 53 6.88 14.61 -9.94
N THR A 54 6.68 13.29 -9.97
CA THR A 54 6.73 12.49 -11.20
C THR A 54 5.35 12.33 -11.85
N GLN A 55 4.29 12.76 -11.16
CA GLN A 55 2.90 12.63 -11.58
C GLN A 55 2.51 11.18 -11.87
N ILE A 56 2.96 10.26 -11.02
CA ILE A 56 2.71 8.82 -11.14
C ILE A 56 1.84 8.36 -9.98
N LEU A 57 0.75 7.68 -10.32
CA LEU A 57 -0.12 7.00 -9.37
C LEU A 57 0.03 5.49 -9.53
N PHE A 58 0.36 4.82 -8.43
CA PHE A 58 0.45 3.38 -8.32
C PHE A 58 -0.81 2.89 -7.61
N ILE A 59 -1.48 1.92 -8.22
CA ILE A 59 -2.78 1.41 -7.76
C ILE A 59 -2.66 -0.08 -7.50
N THR A 60 -3.12 -0.48 -6.32
CA THR A 60 -3.35 -1.89 -5.98
C THR A 60 -4.79 -2.26 -6.26
N ILE A 61 -4.98 -3.40 -6.91
CA ILE A 61 -6.27 -4.01 -7.21
C ILE A 61 -6.37 -5.28 -6.38
N PRO A 62 -7.23 -5.31 -5.35
CA PRO A 62 -7.42 -6.49 -4.52
C PRO A 62 -7.79 -7.72 -5.34
N THR A 63 -6.99 -8.77 -5.21
CA THR A 63 -7.27 -10.12 -5.71
C THR A 63 -7.24 -11.09 -4.53
N GLY A 64 -7.86 -12.27 -4.69
CA GLY A 64 -7.81 -13.29 -3.62
C GLY A 64 -6.38 -13.70 -3.26
N VAL A 65 -5.48 -13.74 -4.24
CA VAL A 65 -4.06 -14.05 -4.01
C VAL A 65 -3.38 -12.94 -3.22
N LEU A 66 -3.58 -11.68 -3.62
CA LEU A 66 -3.02 -10.53 -2.92
C LEU A 66 -3.50 -10.46 -1.47
N GLU A 67 -4.82 -10.52 -1.26
CA GLU A 67 -5.42 -10.42 0.08
C GLU A 67 -4.93 -11.56 0.98
N ALA A 68 -4.85 -12.79 0.47
CA ALA A 68 -4.30 -13.91 1.22
C ALA A 68 -2.83 -13.68 1.63
N LEU A 69 -1.98 -13.18 0.73
CA LEU A 69 -0.56 -12.96 1.02
C LEU A 69 -0.35 -12.04 2.22
N HIS A 70 -0.97 -10.86 2.23
CA HIS A 70 -0.72 -9.90 3.30
C HIS A 70 -1.52 -10.20 4.56
N LEU A 71 -2.74 -10.73 4.45
CA LEU A 71 -3.58 -11.02 5.62
C LEU A 71 -3.04 -12.21 6.43
N GLU A 72 -2.50 -13.25 5.79
CA GLU A 72 -1.88 -14.37 6.51
C GLU A 72 -0.66 -13.91 7.31
N LEU A 73 0.22 -13.10 6.71
CA LEU A 73 1.38 -12.52 7.40
C LEU A 73 0.97 -11.60 8.55
N ASN A 74 -0.04 -10.75 8.32
CA ASN A 74 -0.56 -9.89 9.38
C ASN A 74 -1.18 -10.69 10.52
N SER A 75 -1.87 -11.80 10.21
CA SER A 75 -2.47 -12.69 11.22
C SER A 75 -1.40 -13.37 12.06
N ILE A 76 -0.36 -13.92 11.42
CA ILE A 76 0.81 -14.51 12.12
C ILE A 76 1.47 -13.47 13.04
N TYR A 77 1.67 -12.25 12.56
CA TYR A 77 2.25 -11.18 13.37
C TYR A 77 1.40 -10.84 14.61
N LEU A 78 0.09 -10.76 14.45
CA LEU A 78 -0.83 -10.50 15.57
C LEU A 78 -0.90 -11.65 16.57
N GLU A 79 -0.81 -12.89 16.11
CA GLU A 79 -0.71 -14.07 16.98
C GLU A 79 0.55 -14.02 17.85
N GLU A 80 1.69 -13.64 17.28
CA GLU A 80 2.93 -13.47 18.05
C GLU A 80 2.82 -12.35 19.08
N LEU A 81 2.22 -11.20 18.72
CA LEU A 81 1.93 -10.14 19.70
C LEU A 81 1.05 -10.65 20.84
N LEU A 82 0.05 -11.48 20.56
CA LEU A 82 -0.80 -12.09 21.58
C LEU A 82 0.00 -13.04 22.48
N ARG A 83 0.84 -13.91 21.92
CA ARG A 83 1.72 -14.82 22.68
C ARG A 83 2.70 -14.08 23.59
N MET A 84 3.13 -12.89 23.18
CA MET A 84 3.98 -12.00 23.96
C MET A 84 3.21 -11.18 25.03
N GLY A 85 1.88 -11.29 25.09
CA GLY A 85 1.05 -10.49 26.01
C GLY A 85 0.89 -9.03 25.59
N LEU A 86 1.12 -8.71 24.31
CA LEU A 86 1.11 -7.35 23.74
C LEU A 86 -0.12 -7.05 22.87
N SER A 87 -1.18 -7.87 22.94
CA SER A 87 -2.38 -7.75 22.11
C SER A 87 -3.06 -6.38 22.17
N HIS A 88 -3.02 -5.70 23.33
CA HIS A 88 -3.60 -4.37 23.53
C HIS A 88 -2.60 -3.23 23.29
N SER A 89 -1.33 -3.56 23.04
CA SER A 89 -0.24 -2.59 22.84
C SER A 89 -0.01 -2.26 21.37
N TRP A 90 -0.85 -2.79 20.46
CA TRP A 90 -0.74 -2.59 19.03
C TRP A 90 -1.98 -1.93 18.43
N SER A 91 -1.77 -1.08 17.43
CA SER A 91 -2.83 -0.46 16.65
C SER A 91 -2.73 -0.94 15.21
N LEU A 92 -3.77 -1.63 14.74
CA LEU A 92 -3.99 -1.87 13.32
C LEU A 92 -4.40 -0.56 12.64
N MET A 93 -3.88 -0.34 11.44
CA MET A 93 -4.15 0.86 10.65
C MET A 93 -4.75 0.56 9.27
N GLY A 94 -4.68 -0.69 8.80
CA GLY A 94 -5.41 -1.15 7.60
C GLY A 94 -5.28 -0.21 6.40
N ALA A 95 -6.40 0.14 5.78
CA ALA A 95 -6.49 0.99 4.59
C ALA A 95 -6.33 2.50 4.87
N THR A 96 -5.60 2.89 5.93
CA THR A 96 -5.30 4.30 6.21
C THR A 96 -4.42 4.87 5.10
N THR A 97 -4.83 6.00 4.54
CA THR A 97 -3.98 6.78 3.65
C THR A 97 -2.99 7.61 4.49
N PHE A 98 -1.70 7.33 4.35
CA PHE A 98 -0.62 8.12 4.97
C PHE A 98 -0.15 9.18 3.98
N ARG A 99 0.05 10.40 4.47
CA ARG A 99 0.45 11.55 3.66
C ARG A 99 1.78 12.09 4.14
N GLN A 100 2.67 12.38 3.21
CA GLN A 100 3.91 13.10 3.49
C GLN A 100 3.55 14.55 3.82
N ASP A 101 4.18 15.12 4.85
CA ASP A 101 4.01 16.54 5.17
C ASP A 101 4.55 17.44 4.05
N HIS A 102 4.03 18.67 3.98
CA HIS A 102 4.40 19.67 2.98
C HIS A 102 5.92 19.79 2.79
N PRO A 103 6.40 20.04 1.55
CA PRO A 103 5.66 20.62 0.42
C PRO A 103 5.04 19.62 -0.56
N ARG A 104 5.26 18.31 -0.41
CA ARG A 104 4.84 17.31 -1.41
C ARG A 104 3.51 16.68 -1.01
N GLU A 105 2.57 16.59 -1.95
CA GLU A 105 1.28 15.92 -1.76
C GLU A 105 1.40 14.41 -2.00
N ASN A 106 2.51 13.80 -1.57
CA ASN A 106 2.72 12.36 -1.71
C ASN A 106 1.87 11.62 -0.67
N SER A 107 1.31 10.49 -1.06
CA SER A 107 0.49 9.68 -0.17
C SER A 107 0.53 8.21 -0.55
N GLY A 108 0.22 7.32 0.38
CA GLY A 108 0.18 5.88 0.13
C GLY A 108 -0.68 5.13 1.13
N GLU A 109 -1.13 3.95 0.71
CA GLU A 109 -1.97 3.02 1.45
C GLU A 109 -1.27 1.66 1.39
N GLY A 110 -0.82 1.15 2.54
CA GLY A 110 -0.20 -0.18 2.61
C GLY A 110 -1.25 -1.28 2.65
N ASP A 111 -0.90 -2.49 2.23
CA ASP A 111 -1.81 -3.63 2.27
C ASP A 111 -2.16 -4.05 3.71
N SER A 112 -1.17 -4.03 4.60
CA SER A 112 -1.41 -4.12 6.05
C SER A 112 -0.40 -3.27 6.82
N THR A 113 -0.90 -2.52 7.80
CA THR A 113 -0.10 -1.54 8.53
C THR A 113 -0.45 -1.53 10.01
N GLY A 114 0.54 -1.23 10.85
CA GLY A 114 0.32 -1.08 12.28
C GLY A 114 1.51 -0.56 13.06
N GLY A 115 1.31 -0.30 14.35
CA GLY A 115 2.36 0.17 15.24
C GLY A 115 1.99 0.12 16.72
N PRO A 116 2.97 0.32 17.61
CA PRO A 116 2.73 0.33 19.04
C PRO A 116 1.82 1.49 19.48
N ARG A 117 1.04 1.24 20.53
CA ARG A 117 0.25 2.26 21.24
C ARG A 117 1.01 2.77 22.46
N PRO A 118 0.88 4.08 22.78
CA PRO A 118 0.09 5.10 22.07
C PRO A 118 0.82 5.80 20.91
N GLU A 119 2.10 5.51 20.71
CA GLU A 119 3.04 6.27 19.88
C GLU A 119 2.60 6.38 18.42
N ARG A 120 2.00 5.31 17.88
CA ARG A 120 1.57 5.23 16.49
C ARG A 120 0.05 5.36 16.33
N THR A 121 -0.61 6.10 17.20
CA THR A 121 -2.05 6.40 17.07
C THR A 121 -2.30 7.72 16.37
N LYS A 122 -3.53 7.94 15.85
CA LYS A 122 -4.02 9.23 15.32
C LYS A 122 -3.20 9.81 14.16
N GLY A 123 -3.29 9.21 12.98
CA GLY A 123 -2.71 9.77 11.75
C GLY A 123 -1.18 9.77 11.69
N ARG A 124 -0.52 9.15 12.68
CA ARG A 124 0.93 8.89 12.65
C ARG A 124 1.24 7.74 11.71
N TRP A 125 2.39 7.81 11.05
CA TRP A 125 2.93 6.72 10.25
C TRP A 125 3.02 5.41 11.07
N PRO A 126 2.85 4.24 10.43
CA PRO A 126 2.96 2.96 11.11
C PRO A 126 4.42 2.65 11.45
N THR A 127 4.65 1.64 12.28
CA THR A 127 6.00 1.08 12.50
C THR A 127 6.27 -0.09 11.56
N LEU A 128 5.24 -0.90 11.29
CA LEU A 128 5.28 -2.04 10.37
C LEU A 128 4.37 -1.78 9.18
N VAL A 129 4.90 -2.04 7.99
CA VAL A 129 4.14 -2.12 6.73
C VAL A 129 4.37 -3.51 6.12
N ILE A 130 3.30 -4.14 5.66
CA ILE A 130 3.35 -5.32 4.80
C ILE A 130 2.86 -4.89 3.42
N GLU A 131 3.65 -5.17 2.39
CA GLU A 131 3.29 -4.98 1.00
C GLU A 131 3.30 -6.32 0.28
N ALA A 132 2.19 -6.66 -0.38
CA ALA A 132 2.06 -7.87 -1.15
C ALA A 132 1.96 -7.57 -2.65
N GLY A 133 2.38 -8.54 -3.45
CA GLY A 133 2.24 -8.48 -4.90
C GLY A 133 2.35 -9.86 -5.54
N HIS A 134 1.63 -10.08 -6.62
CA HIS A 134 1.76 -11.28 -7.45
C HIS A 134 1.93 -10.97 -8.94
N SER A 135 1.35 -9.88 -9.47
CA SER A 135 1.56 -9.49 -10.87
C SER A 135 2.55 -8.33 -11.07
N GLU A 136 2.83 -7.54 -10.03
CA GLU A 136 3.89 -6.53 -10.06
C GLU A 136 5.29 -7.14 -10.09
N THR A 137 6.29 -6.33 -10.44
CA THR A 137 7.69 -6.79 -10.43
C THR A 137 8.27 -6.67 -9.03
N LEU A 138 9.27 -7.50 -8.70
CA LEU A 138 9.99 -7.39 -7.43
C LEU A 138 10.65 -6.01 -7.26
N GLN A 139 11.08 -5.39 -8.36
CA GLN A 139 11.64 -4.04 -8.34
C GLN A 139 10.61 -2.98 -7.92
N GLU A 140 9.32 -3.16 -8.23
CA GLU A 140 8.27 -2.24 -7.78
C GLU A 140 8.01 -2.38 -6.27
N LEU A 141 7.99 -3.60 -5.74
CA LEU A 141 7.93 -3.82 -4.29
C LEU A 141 9.14 -3.20 -3.56
N TYR A 142 10.34 -3.28 -4.14
CA TYR A 142 11.52 -2.59 -3.59
C TYR A 142 11.36 -1.08 -3.62
N ASN A 143 10.72 -0.53 -4.65
CA ASN A 143 10.41 0.89 -4.70
C ASN A 143 9.40 1.25 -3.59
N ASP A 144 8.41 0.39 -3.31
CA ASP A 144 7.41 0.62 -2.26
C ASP A 144 8.07 0.68 -0.90
N MET A 145 8.93 -0.30 -0.60
CA MET A 145 9.75 -0.30 0.61
C MET A 145 10.55 1.00 0.77
N ARG A 146 11.28 1.42 -0.27
CA ARG A 146 12.06 2.67 -0.22
C ARG A 146 11.16 3.89 -0.03
N TRP A 147 9.99 3.89 -0.67
CA TRP A 147 9.02 4.96 -0.55
C TRP A 147 8.51 5.08 0.90
N TRP A 148 8.14 3.98 1.56
CA TRP A 148 7.68 3.99 2.95
C TRP A 148 8.73 4.58 3.90
N PHE A 149 9.98 4.13 3.79
CA PHE A 149 11.07 4.67 4.62
C PHE A 149 11.30 6.16 4.36
N ARG A 150 11.41 6.56 3.10
CA ARG A 150 11.69 7.96 2.74
C ARG A 150 10.52 8.90 3.07
N ALA A 151 9.29 8.52 2.71
CA ALA A 151 8.10 9.36 2.85
C ALA A 151 7.74 9.59 4.33
N SER A 152 7.96 8.58 5.17
CA SER A 152 7.74 8.67 6.61
C SER A 152 8.92 9.27 7.39
N ASN A 153 10.01 9.68 6.73
CA ASN A 153 11.26 10.05 7.39
C ASN A 153 11.73 8.98 8.40
N HIS A 154 11.68 7.71 7.95
CA HIS A 154 11.97 6.52 8.74
C HIS A 154 11.09 6.36 9.99
N ASP A 155 9.89 6.95 10.06
CA ASP A 155 8.93 6.58 11.10
C ASP A 155 8.43 5.14 10.94
N VAL A 156 8.27 4.70 9.70
CA VAL A 156 8.21 3.28 9.35
C VAL A 156 9.58 2.68 9.65
N LYS A 157 9.60 1.59 10.44
CA LYS A 157 10.82 0.92 10.88
C LYS A 157 11.01 -0.43 10.21
N ILE A 158 9.93 -1.07 9.78
CA ILE A 158 9.98 -2.38 9.15
C ILE A 158 9.03 -2.39 7.97
N VAL A 159 9.54 -2.84 6.82
CA VAL A 159 8.71 -3.22 5.67
C VAL A 159 8.91 -4.70 5.38
N ILE A 160 7.82 -5.45 5.33
CA ILE A 160 7.80 -6.84 4.88
C ILE A 160 7.23 -6.88 3.48
N LEU A 161 8.00 -7.42 2.54
CA LEU A 161 7.57 -7.64 1.16
C LEU A 161 7.16 -9.10 0.99
N ALA A 162 5.99 -9.32 0.41
CA ALA A 162 5.45 -10.66 0.13
C ALA A 162 5.15 -10.79 -1.37
N LYS A 163 6.00 -11.51 -2.09
CA LYS A 163 5.85 -11.73 -3.54
C LYS A 163 5.48 -13.18 -3.82
N PHE A 164 4.32 -13.42 -4.43
CA PHE A 164 4.02 -14.75 -4.99
C PHE A 164 4.60 -14.89 -6.39
N ASP A 165 5.44 -15.91 -6.60
CA ASP A 165 5.97 -16.27 -7.91
C ASP A 165 5.09 -17.35 -8.56
N HIS A 166 4.43 -17.01 -9.66
CA HIS A 166 3.56 -17.94 -10.38
C HIS A 166 4.32 -19.07 -11.09
N GLN A 167 5.57 -18.84 -11.49
CA GLN A 167 6.38 -19.83 -12.20
C GLN A 167 6.93 -20.87 -11.22
N GLN A 168 7.49 -20.41 -10.11
CA GLN A 168 8.13 -21.28 -9.12
C GLN A 168 7.15 -21.78 -8.05
N ARG A 169 5.95 -21.19 -7.97
CA ARG A 169 4.90 -21.50 -6.98
C ARG A 169 5.38 -21.36 -5.53
N HIS A 170 6.24 -20.38 -5.28
CA HIS A 170 6.69 -20.03 -3.93
C HIS A 170 6.29 -18.61 -3.56
N ILE A 171 6.42 -18.31 -2.27
CA ILE A 171 6.30 -16.97 -1.74
C ILE A 171 7.70 -16.52 -1.35
N LEU A 172 8.16 -15.43 -1.93
CA LEU A 172 9.34 -14.72 -1.48
C LEU A 172 8.91 -13.75 -0.38
N LEU A 173 9.55 -13.87 0.78
CA LEU A 173 9.38 -12.97 1.91
C LEU A 173 10.69 -12.26 2.17
N GLU A 174 10.64 -10.94 2.26
CA GLU A 174 11.81 -10.12 2.62
C GLU A 174 11.44 -9.15 3.73
N LYS A 175 12.33 -9.02 4.72
CA LYS A 175 12.25 -8.02 5.78
C LYS A 175 13.29 -6.94 5.51
N TRP A 176 12.86 -5.68 5.54
CA TRP A 176 13.72 -4.51 5.41
C TRP A 176 13.59 -3.63 6.66
N GLU A 177 14.70 -3.03 7.10
CA GLU A 177 14.81 -2.16 8.29
C GLU A 177 15.81 -1.02 8.11
#